data_AF-A0A945PZU3-F1
#
_entry.id   AF-A0A945PZU3-F1
#
_cell.length_a   1.000
_cell.length_b   1.000
_cell.length_c   1.000
_cell.angle_alpha   90.00
_cell.angle_beta   90.00
_cell.angle_gamma   90.00
#
_symmetry.space_group_name_H-M   'P 1'
#
loop_
_entity.id
_entity.type
_entity.pdbx_description
1 polymer ?
#
loop_
_entity_poly.entity_id
_entity_poly.type
_entity_poly.pdbx_seq_one_letter_code
_entity_poly.pdbx_strand_id
1 'polypeptide(L)'
;MIELFLLIHFCMKTGQKLKKKGYSPLKYYFLIPTVWFFVQFVVGLIVTIAYMTITQDENEPNLILVYIPALACAFGAAVLISKKVDRLPDADKVDESPAKLWLSDDENL
;
A
#
# COMPACT_ATOMS: atom_id res chain seq x y z
N MET A 1 -11.73 1.60 -15.57
CA MET A 1 -11.42 0.26 -16.14
C MET A 1 -9.92 -0.03 -16.17
N ILE A 2 -9.10 0.79 -16.83
CA ILE A 2 -7.62 0.63 -16.84
C ILE A 2 -7.02 0.56 -15.43
N GLU A 3 -7.54 1.37 -14.52
CA GLU A 3 -7.14 1.40 -13.11
C GLU A 3 -7.25 0.05 -12.40
N LEU A 4 -8.36 -0.68 -12.62
CA LEU A 4 -8.56 -2.01 -12.05
C LEU A 4 -7.54 -3.02 -12.59
N PHE A 5 -7.20 -2.95 -13.88
CA PHE A 5 -6.16 -3.79 -14.46
C PHE A 5 -4.79 -3.52 -13.84
N LEU A 6 -4.44 -2.25 -13.63
CA LEU A 6 -3.19 -1.88 -12.94
C LEU A 6 -3.17 -2.39 -11.51
N LEU A 7 -4.28 -2.23 -10.78
CA LEU A 7 -4.42 -2.69 -9.41
C LEU A 7 -4.27 -4.22 -9.30
N ILE A 8 -4.95 -4.97 -10.18
CA ILE A 8 -4.84 -6.43 -10.24
C ILE A 8 -3.40 -6.85 -10.52
N HIS A 9 -2.75 -6.21 -11.50
CA HIS A 9 -1.35 -6.50 -11.83
C HIS A 9 -0.41 -6.25 -10.63
N PHE A 10 -0.59 -5.12 -9.92
CA PHE A 10 0.18 -4.80 -8.72
C PHE A 10 -0.08 -5.77 -7.57
N CYS A 11 -1.34 -6.12 -7.34
CA CYS A 11 -1.74 -7.11 -6.34
C CYS A 11 -1.06 -8.45 -6.64
N MET A 12 -1.16 -8.96 -7.87
CA MET A 12 -0.52 -10.22 -8.27
C MET A 12 1.00 -10.18 -8.09
N LYS A 13 1.65 -9.12 -8.58
CA LYS A 13 3.12 -8.97 -8.49
C LYS A 13 3.59 -8.90 -7.04
N THR A 14 2.89 -8.14 -6.19
CA THR A 14 3.23 -8.00 -4.77
C THR A 14 2.92 -9.29 -4.00
N GLY A 15 1.80 -9.95 -4.30
CA GLY A 15 1.41 -11.22 -3.69
C GLY A 15 2.40 -12.36 -4.00
N GLN A 16 2.91 -12.43 -5.23
CA GLN A 16 3.97 -13.38 -5.59
C GLN A 16 5.26 -13.12 -4.81
N LYS A 17 5.65 -11.85 -4.62
CA LYS A 17 6.82 -11.48 -3.81
C LYS A 17 6.66 -11.86 -2.34
N LEU A 18 5.48 -11.61 -1.76
CA LEU A 18 5.18 -12.01 -0.38
C LEU A 18 5.21 -13.52 -0.17
N LYS A 19 4.61 -14.28 -1.10
CA LYS A 19 4.66 -15.76 -1.07
C LYS A 19 6.10 -16.27 -1.11
N LYS A 20 6.96 -15.69 -1.95
CA LYS A 20 8.39 -16.05 -2.01
C LYS A 20 9.13 -15.78 -0.70
N LYS A 21 8.66 -14.82 0.10
CA LYS A 21 9.24 -14.46 1.40
C LYS A 21 8.60 -15.20 2.58
N GLY A 22 7.66 -16.13 2.34
CA GLY A 22 6.97 -16.88 3.40
C GLY A 22 5.82 -16.15 4.09
N TYR A 23 5.42 -14.96 3.62
CA TYR A 23 4.30 -14.23 4.20
C TYR A 23 2.96 -14.56 3.54
N SER A 24 1.89 -14.52 4.33
CA SER A 24 0.53 -14.62 3.81
C SER A 24 0.17 -13.38 2.96
N PRO A 25 -0.16 -13.55 1.66
CA PRO A 25 -0.46 -12.43 0.76
C PRO A 25 -1.85 -11.83 1.02
N LEU A 26 -2.70 -12.49 1.80
CA LEU A 26 -4.11 -12.12 1.97
C LEU A 26 -4.29 -10.69 2.50
N LYS A 27 -3.48 -10.32 3.50
CA LYS A 27 -3.52 -8.97 4.10
C LYS A 27 -3.17 -7.88 3.07
N TYR A 28 -2.26 -8.18 2.15
CA TYR A 28 -1.80 -7.23 1.14
C TYR A 28 -2.76 -7.11 -0.05
N TYR A 29 -3.52 -8.16 -0.36
CA TYR A 29 -4.58 -8.10 -1.36
C TYR A 29 -5.73 -7.17 -0.96
N PHE A 30 -5.98 -6.97 0.33
CA PHE A 30 -6.92 -5.95 0.81
C PHE A 30 -6.25 -4.60 1.01
N LEU A 31 -5.02 -4.57 1.53
CA LEU A 31 -4.32 -3.32 1.83
C LEU A 31 -4.02 -2.49 0.57
N ILE A 32 -3.64 -3.12 -0.55
CA ILE A 32 -3.32 -2.39 -1.79
C ILE A 32 -4.56 -1.67 -2.36
N PRO A 33 -5.71 -2.33 -2.60
CA PRO A 33 -6.93 -1.66 -3.02
C PRO A 33 -7.38 -0.58 -2.05
N THR A 34 -7.39 -0.87 -0.75
CA THR A 34 -7.84 0.10 0.26
C THR A 34 -6.98 1.36 0.24
N VAL A 35 -5.65 1.22 0.22
CA VAL A 35 -4.75 2.37 0.13
C VAL A 35 -4.91 3.10 -1.20
N TRP A 36 -5.09 2.37 -2.30
CA TRP A 36 -5.28 2.96 -3.62
C TRP A 36 -6.49 3.90 -3.66
N PHE A 37 -7.67 3.39 -3.30
CA PHE A 37 -8.90 4.18 -3.27
C PHE A 37 -8.84 5.29 -2.22
N PHE A 38 -8.24 5.02 -1.06
CA PHE A 38 -8.08 6.04 -0.01
C PHE A 38 -7.21 7.20 -0.47
N VAL A 39 -6.08 6.93 -1.13
CA VAL A 39 -5.20 7.98 -1.66
C VAL A 39 -5.91 8.78 -2.75
N GLN A 40 -6.65 8.13 -3.65
CA GLN A 40 -7.43 8.85 -4.65
C GLN A 40 -8.47 9.77 -4.02
N PHE A 41 -9.19 9.28 -3.02
CA PHE A 41 -10.20 10.06 -2.31
C PHE A 41 -9.59 11.27 -1.62
N VAL A 42 -8.51 11.07 -0.86
CA VAL A 42 -7.83 12.14 -0.11
C VAL A 42 -7.23 13.18 -1.05
N VAL A 43 -6.50 12.74 -2.09
CA VAL A 43 -5.90 13.66 -3.06
C VAL A 43 -6.96 14.37 -3.87
N GLY A 44 -8.02 13.69 -4.28
CA GLY A 44 -9.14 14.31 -4.98
C GLY A 44 -9.79 15.41 -4.15
N LEU A 45 -10.02 15.15 -2.85
CA LEU A 45 -10.54 16.14 -1.91
C LEU A 45 -9.59 17.33 -1.75
N ILE A 46 -8.29 17.10 -1.58
CA ILE A 46 -7.28 18.17 -1.46
C ILE A 46 -7.24 19.03 -2.71
N VAL A 47 -7.23 18.42 -3.91
CA VAL A 47 -7.17 19.14 -5.18
C VAL A 47 -8.44 19.95 -5.41
N THR A 48 -9.61 19.40 -5.09
CA THR A 48 -10.89 20.12 -5.16
C THR A 48 -10.91 21.33 -4.24
N ILE A 49 -10.50 21.18 -2.97
CA ILE A 49 -10.42 22.29 -2.03
C ILE A 49 -9.41 23.33 -2.52
N ALA A 50 -8.23 22.91 -2.96
CA ALA A 50 -7.20 23.81 -3.47
C ALA A 50 -7.71 24.60 -4.69
N TYR A 51 -8.41 23.94 -5.61
CA TYR A 51 -9.02 24.59 -6.77
C TYR A 51 -10.03 25.67 -6.34
N MET A 52 -11.03 25.31 -5.53
CA MET A 52 -12.05 26.24 -5.04
C MET A 52 -11.44 27.43 -4.29
N THR A 53 -10.37 27.20 -3.53
CA THR A 53 -9.70 28.28 -2.76
C THR A 53 -8.91 29.23 -3.66
N ILE A 54 -8.29 28.71 -4.74
CA ILE A 54 -7.43 29.50 -5.64
C ILE A 54 -8.25 30.28 -6.66
N THR A 55 -9.23 29.63 -7.30
CA THR A 55 -10.01 30.27 -8.37
C THR A 55 -11.12 31.15 -7.83
N GLN A 56 -11.51 30.99 -6.55
CA GLN A 56 -12.71 31.61 -5.96
C GLN A 56 -13.97 31.39 -6.81
N ASP A 57 -13.95 30.36 -7.66
CA ASP A 57 -14.98 30.07 -8.62
C ASP A 57 -15.94 29.04 -8.00
N GLU A 58 -17.24 29.33 -8.08
CA GLU A 58 -18.29 28.43 -7.60
C GLU A 58 -18.57 27.28 -8.61
N ASN A 59 -17.94 27.33 -9.79
CA ASN A 59 -18.06 26.27 -10.78
C ASN A 59 -17.37 24.98 -10.31
N GLU A 60 -17.98 23.84 -10.65
CA GLU A 60 -17.44 22.52 -10.34
C GLU A 60 -16.05 22.34 -10.97
N PRO A 61 -15.05 21.87 -10.21
CA PRO A 61 -13.72 21.62 -10.75
C PRO A 61 -13.82 20.56 -11.84
N ASN A 62 -13.07 20.78 -12.92
CA ASN A 62 -12.98 19.79 -13.99
C ASN A 62 -12.49 18.45 -13.41
N LEU A 63 -13.30 17.41 -13.55
CA LEU A 63 -13.02 16.07 -13.04
C LEU A 63 -11.66 15.53 -13.49
N ILE A 64 -11.19 15.91 -14.69
CA ILE A 64 -9.87 15.50 -15.21
C ILE A 64 -8.74 16.09 -14.36
N LEU A 65 -8.88 17.35 -13.95
CA LEU A 65 -7.89 18.07 -13.13
C LEU A 65 -7.76 17.45 -11.73
N VAL A 66 -8.84 16.89 -11.20
CA VAL A 66 -8.87 16.19 -9.92
C VAL A 66 -8.37 14.75 -10.06
N TYR A 67 -8.78 14.05 -11.13
CA TYR A 67 -8.51 12.63 -11.31
C TYR A 67 -7.06 12.32 -11.67
N ILE A 68 -6.40 13.11 -12.53
CA ILE A 68 -5.01 12.82 -12.95
C ILE A 68 -4.04 12.86 -11.77
N PRO A 69 -4.02 13.90 -10.91
CA PRO A 69 -3.16 13.94 -9.73
C PRO A 69 -3.51 12.81 -8.74
N ALA A 70 -4.80 12.55 -8.52
CA ALA A 70 -5.26 11.47 -7.64
C ALA A 70 -4.76 10.10 -8.11
N LEU A 71 -4.84 9.82 -9.41
CA LEU A 71 -4.36 8.58 -10.01
C LEU A 71 -2.83 8.47 -9.93
N ALA A 72 -2.09 9.56 -10.21
CA ALA A 72 -0.63 9.58 -10.10
C ALA A 72 -0.15 9.31 -8.66
N CYS A 73 -0.81 9.93 -7.67
CA CYS A 73 -0.50 9.69 -6.26
C CYS A 73 -0.85 8.27 -5.83
N ALA A 74 -1.99 7.72 -6.24
CA ALA A 74 -2.37 6.35 -5.92
C ALA A 74 -1.40 5.32 -6.52
N PHE A 75 -0.97 5.56 -7.77
CA PHE A 75 0.09 4.76 -8.40
C PHE A 75 1.41 4.84 -7.62
N GLY A 76 1.82 6.04 -7.21
CA GLY A 76 2.99 6.25 -6.36
C GLY A 76 2.90 5.48 -5.03
N ALA A 77 1.75 5.52 -4.37
CA ALA A 77 1.50 4.79 -3.12
C ALA A 77 1.62 3.26 -3.31
N ALA A 78 1.07 2.71 -4.41
CA ALA A 78 1.22 1.29 -4.73
C ALA A 78 2.68 0.89 -4.96
N VAL A 79 3.44 1.71 -5.68
CA VAL A 79 4.89 1.49 -5.88
C VAL A 79 5.65 1.53 -4.55
N LEU A 80 5.32 2.46 -3.65
CA LEU A 80 5.93 2.54 -2.33
C LEU A 80 5.62 1.30 -1.48
N ILE A 81 4.38 0.79 -1.52
CA ILE A 81 4.00 -0.48 -0.86
C ILE A 81 4.84 -1.63 -1.44
N SER A 82 4.93 -1.76 -2.76
CA SER A 82 5.75 -2.80 -3.38
C SER A 82 7.24 -2.70 -2.97
N LYS A 83 7.80 -1.49 -2.90
CA LYS A 83 9.16 -1.26 -2.40
C LYS A 83 9.32 -1.61 -0.92
N LYS A 84 8.32 -1.33 -0.09
CA LYS A 84 8.32 -1.70 1.33
C LYS A 84 8.30 -3.22 1.49
N VAL A 85 7.50 -3.91 0.67
CA VAL A 85 7.48 -5.38 0.60
C VAL A 85 8.84 -5.95 0.18
N ASP A 86 9.52 -5.31 -0.76
CA ASP A 86 10.88 -5.71 -1.17
C ASP A 86 11.90 -5.61 -0.03
N ARG A 87 11.68 -4.71 0.94
CA ARG A 87 12.53 -4.54 2.13
C ARG A 87 12.16 -5.42 3.33
N LEU A 88 11.05 -6.15 3.29
CA LEU A 88 10.72 -7.08 4.38
C LEU A 88 11.79 -8.19 4.47
N PRO A 89 12.25 -8.55 5.69
CA PRO A 89 13.11 -9.72 5.88
C PRO A 89 12.37 -10.99 5.45
N ASP A 90 13.09 -12.06 5.13
CA ASP A 90 12.48 -13.36 4.83
C ASP A 90 11.82 -13.89 6.12
N ALA A 91 10.60 -14.44 6.03
CA ALA A 91 9.86 -14.92 7.20
C ALA A 91 10.64 -16.02 7.96
N ASP A 92 11.41 -16.85 7.25
CA ASP A 92 12.28 -17.89 7.82
C ASP A 92 13.35 -17.34 8.77
N LYS A 93 13.73 -16.06 8.65
CA LYS A 93 14.79 -15.45 9.50
C LYS A 93 14.25 -14.79 10.76
N VAL A 94 12.93 -14.68 10.91
CA VAL A 94 12.30 -13.99 12.05
C VAL A 94 11.95 -14.97 13.18
N ASP A 95 11.82 -16.26 12.89
CA ASP A 95 11.47 -17.30 13.89
C ASP A 95 12.66 -17.82 14.72
N GLU A 96 13.92 -17.44 14.41
CA GLU A 96 15.08 -17.91 15.18
C GLU A 96 15.41 -17.10 16.45
N SER A 97 14.69 -16.02 16.78
CA SER A 97 15.06 -15.12 17.88
C SER A 97 13.83 -14.48 18.52
N PRO A 98 13.16 -15.11 19.53
CA PRO A 98 13.71 -15.19 20.89
C PRO A 98 13.29 -16.43 21.70
N ALA A 99 12.78 -17.51 21.10
CA ALA A 99 12.24 -18.64 21.86
C ALA A 99 13.31 -19.54 22.51
N LYS A 100 14.56 -19.49 22.01
CA LYS A 100 15.66 -20.33 22.51
C LYS A 100 16.38 -19.76 23.75
N LEU A 101 16.11 -18.52 24.15
CA LEU A 101 16.76 -17.88 25.31
C LEU A 101 16.02 -18.17 26.64
N TRP A 102 14.78 -18.65 26.59
CA TRP A 102 13.94 -18.87 27.78
C TRP A 102 13.84 -20.33 28.23
N LEU A 103 14.47 -21.26 27.51
CA LEU A 103 14.37 -22.71 27.76
C LEU A 103 15.69 -23.36 28.21
N SER A 104 16.75 -22.58 28.44
CA SER A 104 18.05 -23.13 28.87
C SER A 104 18.34 -23.05 30.36
N ASP A 105 17.48 -22.40 31.16
CA ASP A 105 17.80 -22.11 32.57
C ASP A 105 17.06 -23.00 33.60
N ASP A 106 16.19 -23.92 33.17
CA ASP A 106 15.36 -24.74 34.09
C ASP A 106 15.81 -26.22 34.24
N GLU A 107 17.00 -26.60 33.77
CA GLU A 107 17.53 -27.98 33.92
C GLU A 107 18.66 -28.14 34.96
N ASN A 108 18.76 -27.24 35.96
CA ASN A 108 19.66 -27.44 37.10
C ASN A 108 19.07 -26.87 38.41
N LEU A 109 18.12 -27.60 39.03
CA LEU A 109 17.88 -27.53 40.48
C LEU A 109 17.12 -28.76 41.00
#